data_AF-A0A1Q9R284-F1
#
_entry.id   AF-A0A1Q9R284-F1
#
_cell.length_a   1.000
_cell.length_b   1.000
_cell.length_c   1.000
_cell.angle_alpha   90.00
_cell.angle_beta   90.00
_cell.angle_gamma   90.00
#
_symmetry.space_group_name_H-M   'P 1'
#
loop_
_entity.id
_entity.type
_entity.pdbx_description
1 polymer ?
#
loop_
_entity_poly.entity_id
_entity_poly.type
_entity_poly.pdbx_seq_one_letter_code
_entity_poly.pdbx_strand_id
1 'polypeptide(L)' 'MTYVLAPVAAAVFFPIGWPIVKLVTWGRYPRKGMWFKDTPESNWTIGAGMAVLVIAMMVALQQFQML' A
#
# COMPACT_ATOMS: atom_id res chain seq x y z
N MET A 1 -0.81 19.86 10.81
CA MET A 1 -0.14 18.54 10.99
C MET A 1 -0.57 17.48 9.97
N THR A 2 -1.76 17.57 9.35
CA THR A 2 -2.28 16.58 8.38
C THR A 2 -1.74 16.71 6.95
N TYR A 3 -1.23 17.87 6.54
CA TYR A 3 -0.81 18.14 5.15
C TYR A 3 0.43 17.35 4.68
N VAL A 4 1.29 16.91 5.61
CA VAL A 4 2.57 16.23 5.31
C VAL A 4 2.47 14.71 5.41
N LEU A 5 1.55 14.18 6.20
CA LEU A 5 1.45 12.73 6.45
C LEU A 5 0.94 11.99 5.21
N ALA A 6 -0.06 12.53 4.52
CA ALA A 6 -0.63 11.93 3.31
C ALA A 6 0.41 11.73 2.18
N PRO A 7 1.21 12.74 1.78
CA PRO A 7 2.23 12.54 0.74
C PRO A 7 3.37 11.62 1.19
N VAL A 8 3.76 11.65 2.47
CA VAL A 8 4.78 10.72 3.01
C VAL A 8 4.27 9.28 2.98
N ALA A 9 3.02 9.05 3.39
CA ALA A 9 2.38 7.74 3.30
C ALA A 9 2.30 7.26 1.83
N ALA A 10 1.90 8.13 0.90
CA ALA A 10 1.91 7.79 -0.52
C ALA A 10 3.32 7.47 -1.05
N ALA A 11 4.35 8.18 -0.59
CA ALA A 11 5.72 7.92 -1.02
C ALA A 11 6.25 6.54 -0.56
N VAL A 12 5.85 6.08 0.62
CA VAL A 12 6.34 4.82 1.20
C VAL A 12 5.44 3.63 0.86
N PHE A 13 4.13 3.76 1.05
CA PHE A 13 3.20 2.63 0.95
C PHE A 13 2.71 2.36 -0.47
N PHE A 14 2.54 3.40 -1.30
CA PHE A 14 2.11 3.21 -2.69
C PHE A 14 3.06 2.30 -3.50
N PRO A 15 4.40 2.45 -3.48
CA PRO A 15 5.28 1.55 -4.23
C PRO A 15 5.26 0.11 -3.71
N ILE A 16 4.94 -0.10 -2.43
CA ILE A 16 4.79 -1.43 -1.82
C ILE A 16 3.46 -2.07 -2.24
N GLY A 17 2.36 -1.31 -2.20
CA GLY A 17 1.04 -1.78 -2.61
C GLY A 17 0.90 -1.94 -4.13
N TRP A 18 1.66 -1.17 -4.91
CA TRP A 18 1.61 -1.16 -6.37
C TRP A 18 1.79 -2.54 -7.02
N PRO A 19 2.85 -3.32 -6.74
CA PRO A 19 3.00 -4.66 -7.31
C PRO A 19 1.87 -5.58 -6.91
N ILE A 20 1.33 -5.44 -5.70
CA ILE A 20 0.27 -6.32 -5.18
C ILE A 20 -1.06 -6.02 -5.84
N VAL A 21 -1.47 -4.76 -5.89
CA VAL A 21 -2.67 -4.35 -6.62
C VAL A 21 -2.54 -4.69 -8.10
N LYS A 22 -1.35 -4.54 -8.68
CA LYS A 22 -1.08 -4.94 -10.07
C LYS A 22 -1.23 -6.45 -10.28
N LEU A 23 -0.76 -7.28 -9.36
CA LEU A 23 -0.95 -8.73 -9.43
C LEU A 23 -2.42 -9.11 -9.29
N VAL A 24 -3.13 -8.57 -8.30
CA VAL A 24 -4.55 -8.87 -8.04
C VAL A 24 -5.44 -8.42 -9.20
N THR A 25 -5.15 -7.27 -9.80
CA THR A 25 -5.93 -6.71 -10.91
C THR A 25 -5.42 -7.12 -12.30
N TRP A 26 -4.47 -8.07 -12.37
CA TRP A 26 -3.86 -8.54 -13.62
C TRP A 26 -3.33 -7.40 -14.49
N GLY A 27 -2.67 -6.43 -13.87
CA GLY A 27 -2.06 -5.31 -14.59
C GLY A 27 -3.00 -4.13 -14.88
N ARG A 28 -4.31 -4.23 -14.57
CA ARG A 28 -5.28 -3.17 -14.89
C ARG A 28 -5.14 -1.93 -14.01
N TYR A 29 -4.74 -2.10 -12.75
CA TYR A 29 -4.60 -1.03 -11.77
C TYR A 29 -3.30 -1.15 -10.96
N PRO A 30 -2.91 -0.06 -10.27
CA PRO A 30 -3.35 1.32 -10.48
C PRO A 30 -2.79 1.89 -11.79
N ARG A 31 -3.54 2.83 -12.39
CA ARG A 31 -3.14 3.47 -13.66
C ARG A 31 -1.89 4.34 -13.46
N LYS A 32 -1.09 4.51 -14.51
CA LYS A 32 0.10 5.39 -14.49
C LYS A 32 -0.33 6.83 -14.14
N GLY A 33 0.39 7.47 -13.21
CA GLY A 33 0.12 8.84 -12.78
C GLY A 33 -0.89 8.99 -11.64
N MET A 34 -1.34 7.89 -11.02
CA MET A 34 -2.26 7.92 -9.87
C MET A 34 -1.54 8.06 -8.51
N TRP A 35 -0.22 7.94 -8.46
CA TRP A 35 0.59 7.87 -7.22
C TRP A 35 0.25 8.96 -6.18
N PHE A 36 0.21 10.23 -6.58
CA PHE A 36 -0.10 11.36 -5.69
C PHE A 36 -1.46 12.00 -5.97
N LYS A 37 -2.33 11.31 -6.71
CA LYS A 37 -3.68 11.80 -6.97
C LYS A 37 -4.61 11.33 -5.88
N ASP A 38 -5.45 12.25 -5.40
CA ASP A 38 -6.53 11.95 -4.48
C ASP A 38 -7.67 11.23 -5.23
N THR A 39 -7.43 9.95 -5.49
CA THR A 39 -8.31 9.09 -6.28
C THR A 39 -8.51 7.79 -5.51
N PRO A 40 -9.68 7.13 -5.64
CA PRO A 40 -9.94 5.86 -4.97
C PRO A 40 -8.86 4.81 -5.26
N GLU A 41 -8.38 4.72 -6.50
CA GLU A 41 -7.32 3.78 -6.90
C GLU A 41 -6.02 4.01 -6.11
N SER A 42 -5.65 5.27 -5.89
CA SER A 42 -4.45 5.61 -5.13
C SER A 42 -4.61 5.24 -3.66
N ASN A 43 -5.75 5.59 -3.08
CA ASN A 43 -6.03 5.32 -1.68
C ASN A 43 -6.09 3.80 -1.39
N TRP A 44 -6.68 3.01 -2.30
CA TRP A 44 -6.67 1.54 -2.22
C TRP A 44 -5.26 0.96 -2.37
N THR A 45 -4.42 1.54 -3.23
CA THR A 45 -3.02 1.10 -3.38
C THR A 45 -2.18 1.39 -2.13
N ILE A 46 -2.35 2.58 -1.54
CA ILE A 46 -1.71 2.95 -0.27
C ILE A 46 -2.19 2.02 0.85
N GLY A 47 -3.50 1.78 0.94
CA GLY A 47 -4.09 0.86 1.91
C GLY A 47 -3.58 -0.58 1.77
N ALA A 48 -3.45 -1.09 0.54
CA ALA A 48 -2.86 -2.40 0.28
C ALA A 48 -1.38 -2.46 0.72
N GLY A 49 -0.61 -1.42 0.44
CA GLY A 49 0.78 -1.31 0.90
C GLY A 49 0.91 -1.29 2.43
N MET A 50 0.01 -0.57 3.12
CA MET A 50 -0.07 -0.58 4.58
C MET A 50 -0.40 -1.96 5.14
N ALA A 51 -1.43 -2.62 4.60
CA ALA A 51 -1.83 -3.96 5.05
C ALA A 51 -0.68 -4.96 4.91
N VAL A 52 0.07 -4.88 3.81
CA VAL A 52 1.21 -5.76 3.55
C VAL A 52 2.36 -5.48 4.50
N LEU A 53 2.64 -4.21 4.82
CA LEU A 53 3.65 -3.88 5.82
C LEU A 53 3.27 -4.41 7.20
N VAL A 54 2.00 -4.28 7.59
CA VAL A 54 1.49 -4.81 8.87
C VAL A 54 1.63 -6.33 8.91
N ILE A 55 1.23 -7.04 7.85
CA ILE A 55 1.37 -8.50 7.77
C ILE A 55 2.86 -8.89 7.83
N ALA A 56 3.73 -8.22 7.08
CA ALA A 56 5.17 -8.45 7.11
C ALA A 56 5.76 -8.22 8.51
N MET A 57 5.29 -7.19 9.22
CA MET A 57 5.70 -6.91 10.61
C MET A 57 5.23 -8.02 11.56
N MET A 58 3.98 -8.47 11.44
CA MET A 58 3.46 -9.59 12.22
C MET A 58 4.22 -10.90 11.97
N VAL A 59 4.60 -11.17 10.71
CA VAL A 59 5.46 -12.30 10.34
C VAL A 59 6.86 -12.17 10.93
N ALA A 60 7.49 -10.99 10.82
CA ALA A 60 8.81 -10.73 11.39
C ALA A 60 8.83 -10.86 12.92
N LEU A 61 7.74 -10.50 13.59
CA LEU A 61 7.54 -10.67 15.02
C LEU A 61 7.12 -12.10 15.43
N GLN A 62 7.09 -13.04 14.47
CA GLN A 62 6.66 -14.43 14.67
C GLN A 62 5.27 -14.57 15.34
N GLN A 63 4.39 -13.58 15.21
CA GLN A 63 3.06 -13.62 15.83
C GLN A 63 2.19 -14.76 15.27
N PHE A 64 2.47 -15.22 14.06
CA PHE A 64 1.79 -16.36 13.45
C PHE A 64 2.37 -17.73 13.85
N GLN A 65 3.45 -17.78 14.63
CA GLN A 65 4.02 -19.04 15.14
C GLN A 65 3.41 -19.45 16.50
N MET A 66 2.62 -18.57 17.11
CA MET A 66 1.88 -18.84 18.36
C MET A 66 0.41 -19.20 18.13
N LEU A 67 0.01 -19.54 16.90
CA LEU A 67 -1.35 -19.97 16.53
C LEU A 67 -1.41 -21.48 16.30
#